data_AF-W4QCM8-F1
#
_entry.id   AF-W4QCM8-F1
#
_cell.length_a   1.000
_cell.length_b   1.000
_cell.length_c   1.000
_cell.angle_alpha   90.00
_cell.angle_beta   90.00
_cell.angle_gamma   90.00
#
_symmetry.space_group_name_H-M   'P 1'
#
loop_
_entity.id
_entity.type
_entity.pdbx_description
1 polymer ?
#
loop_
_entity_poly.entity_id
_entity_poly.type
_entity_poly.pdbx_seq_one_letter_code
_entity_poly.pdbx_strand_id
1 'polypeptide(L)'
;MPEISIKKLTFDEGLDGVKSNGTWPEDLDSQLSHAVVDGNGMLKFEVDGMPVDETWQELKLELDGLGEELAHVTRLKFDAFIPTTAGEGDVEASVQLPPDWETKFATDRHSLGELEDVEIGGTQYKHFPVSIDVTGAGQAESIAFSLIGSQLNMLDAFYIDNVELLNAYVQTPLDPWLVDDFEGYLGDDALLHRNYSSNGDPITLRLSSEYKNNGEYGLEYDYTIGSMGYAGRQTSLGPVNWTGANAFEFWLKHDGTEHHLTVQIQIGGVSFEYNVELDEPYEGMVRIPFGDFAPAGWESNQTAIIDQSRLERVSQFALYVGGGQGEGVLYFDDLRAVYDENAAEVPEAPDSEDKEVEPIIYQFETDLEGWSGSQAQIVDGHMKAVVQLGDGITSEVQKTSGYNLTDYRYIVANVTHDESGTIADEALLGKLFVKSGGDWSWSDSGEQEINRDGYSQIIYDISELNSRESIQEIGIEFIGPTGSEGTTNAYIDYVAIVTSLDELPEEADNGSGEDPEVDPDPGIDPDPEVDPDPDPDPGKKKEGTDEDDHDNGGSKGKSGETPKPSEGDPGEKTIDDKELEVVKGDSEDELPNTATNIYSILLAGLLLIFAGGLAILIRKRSVAN
;
A
#
# COMPACT_ATOMS: atom_id res chain seq x y z
N MET A 1 2.40 -14.36 9.29
CA MET A 1 1.32 -13.41 8.98
C MET A 1 1.53 -12.25 9.93
N PRO A 2 1.73 -11.01 9.48
CA PRO A 2 1.46 -9.87 10.34
C PRO A 2 -0.01 -9.93 10.78
N GLU A 3 -0.31 -9.47 11.98
CA GLU A 3 -1.66 -9.53 12.55
C GLU A 3 -1.96 -8.15 13.13
N ILE A 4 -2.90 -7.43 12.50
CA ILE A 4 -3.32 -6.11 12.97
C ILE A 4 -4.44 -6.33 13.98
N SER A 5 -4.24 -5.87 15.22
CA SER A 5 -5.26 -5.94 16.26
C SER A 5 -6.39 -4.95 15.94
N ILE A 6 -7.58 -5.49 15.69
CA ILE A 6 -8.81 -4.71 15.47
C ILE A 6 -9.48 -4.42 16.82
N LYS A 7 -9.47 -5.41 17.73
CA LYS A 7 -9.99 -5.27 19.09
C LYS A 7 -9.36 -6.32 20.01
N LYS A 8 -8.97 -5.94 21.22
CA LYS A 8 -8.50 -6.88 22.25
C LYS A 8 -9.30 -6.71 23.54
N LEU A 9 -9.63 -7.84 24.16
CA LEU A 9 -10.35 -7.94 25.43
C LEU A 9 -9.52 -8.82 26.39
N THR A 10 -8.81 -8.17 27.31
CA THR A 10 -8.08 -8.81 28.44
C THR A 10 -8.92 -8.90 29.71
N PHE A 11 -10.16 -8.38 29.66
CA PHE A 11 -11.09 -8.37 30.79
C PHE A 11 -10.59 -7.73 32.09
N ASP A 12 -9.52 -6.93 32.10
CA ASP A 12 -8.96 -6.31 33.31
C ASP A 12 -9.97 -5.44 34.07
N GLU A 13 -10.79 -4.68 33.35
CA GLU A 13 -11.79 -3.77 33.94
C GLU A 13 -13.18 -4.41 34.13
N GLY A 14 -13.48 -5.54 33.46
CA GLY A 14 -14.79 -6.20 33.52
C GLY A 14 -15.08 -7.13 32.34
N LEU A 15 -16.37 -7.42 32.09
CA LEU A 15 -16.86 -8.25 30.98
C LEU A 15 -17.69 -7.45 29.96
N ASP A 16 -17.40 -6.17 29.77
CA ASP A 16 -18.13 -5.36 28.78
C ASP A 16 -17.82 -5.85 27.36
N GLY A 17 -18.85 -6.00 26.53
CA GLY A 17 -18.74 -6.54 25.17
C GLY A 17 -18.74 -8.07 25.05
N VAL A 18 -18.90 -8.84 26.13
CA VAL A 18 -19.08 -10.30 26.07
C VAL A 18 -20.27 -10.79 26.89
N LYS A 19 -21.00 -11.77 26.34
CA LYS A 19 -22.11 -12.49 27.01
C LYS A 19 -21.98 -13.99 26.81
N SER A 20 -22.73 -14.78 27.60
CA SER A 20 -22.91 -16.20 27.32
C SER A 20 -24.24 -16.47 26.63
N ASN A 21 -24.19 -17.35 25.62
CA ASN A 21 -25.34 -17.89 24.92
C ASN A 21 -25.75 -19.28 25.45
N GLY A 22 -25.35 -19.60 26.68
CA GLY A 22 -25.63 -20.88 27.33
C GLY A 22 -24.62 -21.98 26.98
N THR A 23 -25.11 -23.22 26.99
CA THR A 23 -24.26 -24.43 27.03
C THR A 23 -24.89 -25.58 26.24
N TRP A 24 -24.10 -26.62 25.95
CA TRP A 24 -24.58 -27.96 25.62
C TRP A 24 -23.86 -29.00 26.48
N PRO A 25 -24.54 -30.03 27.04
CA PRO A 25 -26.00 -30.23 27.01
C PRO A 25 -26.79 -29.07 27.60
N GLU A 26 -28.00 -28.86 27.07
CA GLU A 26 -28.97 -27.91 27.63
C GLU A 26 -29.27 -28.28 29.09
N ASP A 27 -29.59 -27.27 29.92
CA ASP A 27 -29.77 -27.36 31.39
C ASP A 27 -28.48 -27.59 32.24
N LEU A 28 -27.26 -27.42 31.71
CA LEU A 28 -26.04 -27.34 32.54
C LEU A 28 -26.01 -26.07 33.41
N ASP A 29 -26.05 -26.22 34.74
CA ASP A 29 -25.92 -25.10 35.68
C ASP A 29 -24.52 -24.48 35.58
N SER A 30 -24.48 -23.20 35.23
CA SER A 30 -23.25 -22.51 34.81
C SER A 30 -23.33 -21.00 35.02
N GLN A 31 -22.19 -20.39 35.33
CA GLN A 31 -22.10 -18.97 35.63
C GLN A 31 -20.87 -18.32 34.95
N LEU A 32 -21.16 -17.43 34.01
CA LEU A 32 -20.21 -16.45 33.47
C LEU A 32 -19.97 -15.34 34.52
N SER A 33 -18.72 -15.00 34.79
CA SER A 33 -18.35 -14.00 35.80
C SER A 33 -16.99 -13.36 35.53
N HIS A 34 -16.78 -12.13 36.04
CA HIS A 34 -15.45 -11.54 36.09
C HIS A 34 -14.65 -12.14 37.26
N ALA A 35 -13.36 -12.36 37.05
CA ALA A 35 -12.42 -12.67 38.12
C ALA A 35 -11.12 -11.89 37.94
N VAL A 36 -10.48 -11.53 39.05
CA VAL A 36 -9.11 -11.02 39.06
C VAL A 36 -8.25 -12.00 39.84
N VAL A 37 -7.22 -12.56 39.20
CA VAL A 37 -6.31 -13.54 39.82
C VAL A 37 -4.88 -13.03 39.65
N ASP A 38 -4.15 -12.95 40.77
CA ASP A 38 -2.78 -12.40 40.89
C ASP A 38 -2.55 -10.98 40.31
N GLY A 39 -3.61 -10.31 39.86
CA GLY A 39 -3.62 -8.95 39.29
C GLY A 39 -4.21 -8.87 37.88
N ASN A 40 -4.31 -9.98 37.17
CA ASN A 40 -4.88 -10.09 35.83
C ASN A 40 -6.40 -10.27 35.90
N GLY A 41 -7.17 -9.48 35.14
CA GLY A 41 -8.59 -9.77 34.92
C GLY A 41 -8.77 -10.95 33.96
N MET A 42 -9.86 -11.70 34.09
CA MET A 42 -10.19 -12.80 33.18
C MET A 42 -11.71 -13.01 33.11
N LEU A 43 -12.16 -13.56 31.98
CA LEU A 43 -13.47 -14.18 31.87
C LEU A 43 -13.44 -15.52 32.61
N LYS A 44 -14.11 -15.60 33.76
CA LYS A 44 -14.25 -16.83 34.54
C LYS A 44 -15.59 -17.49 34.28
N PHE A 45 -15.57 -18.80 34.04
CA PHE A 45 -16.77 -19.57 33.75
C PHE A 45 -16.83 -20.79 34.70
N GLU A 46 -17.87 -20.82 35.54
CA GLU A 46 -18.14 -21.92 36.48
C GLU A 46 -19.19 -22.87 35.90
N VAL A 47 -19.06 -24.18 36.14
CA VAL A 47 -20.00 -25.23 35.69
C VAL A 47 -20.11 -26.30 36.79
N ASP A 48 -21.32 -26.71 37.19
CA ASP A 48 -21.52 -27.77 38.21
C ASP A 48 -21.42 -29.19 37.61
N GLY A 49 -20.30 -29.48 36.94
CA GLY A 49 -19.97 -30.80 36.40
C GLY A 49 -20.48 -31.07 34.98
N MET A 50 -19.55 -31.14 34.02
CA MET A 50 -19.85 -31.70 32.69
C MET A 50 -19.99 -33.24 32.72
N PRO A 51 -20.90 -33.84 31.93
CA PRO A 51 -21.08 -35.30 31.91
C PRO A 51 -19.97 -35.96 31.09
N VAL A 52 -19.16 -36.79 31.74
CA VAL A 52 -17.98 -37.46 31.13
C VAL A 52 -18.33 -38.51 30.06
N ASP A 53 -19.61 -38.86 29.91
CA ASP A 53 -20.12 -39.73 28.84
C ASP A 53 -20.54 -38.96 27.57
N GLU A 54 -20.57 -37.62 27.60
CA GLU A 54 -20.83 -36.77 26.43
C GLU A 54 -19.54 -36.46 25.64
N THR A 55 -19.60 -36.64 24.32
CA THR A 55 -18.49 -36.30 23.38
C THR A 55 -18.61 -34.90 22.77
N TRP A 56 -19.54 -34.10 23.29
CA TRP A 56 -19.80 -32.71 22.92
C TRP A 56 -20.28 -31.94 24.15
N GLN A 57 -19.43 -31.06 24.68
CA GLN A 57 -19.66 -30.34 25.93
C GLN A 57 -19.35 -28.85 25.67
N GLU A 58 -20.32 -28.12 25.13
CA GLU A 58 -20.11 -26.82 24.48
C GLU A 58 -20.44 -25.65 25.39
N LEU A 59 -19.57 -24.64 25.41
CA LEU A 59 -19.64 -23.45 26.26
C LEU A 59 -19.74 -22.23 25.36
N LYS A 60 -20.90 -21.57 25.32
CA LYS A 60 -21.23 -20.60 24.27
C LYS A 60 -21.05 -19.17 24.77
N LEU A 61 -20.28 -18.40 24.02
CA LEU A 61 -19.99 -16.99 24.22
C LEU A 61 -20.33 -16.20 22.95
N GLU A 62 -20.59 -14.91 23.10
CA GLU A 62 -20.78 -14.00 21.96
C GLU A 62 -20.23 -12.62 22.29
N LEU A 63 -19.51 -12.03 21.33
CA LEU A 63 -19.07 -10.65 21.32
C LEU A 63 -20.06 -9.81 20.50
N ASP A 64 -20.75 -8.87 21.14
CA ASP A 64 -21.69 -7.97 20.47
C ASP A 64 -21.26 -6.50 20.53
N GLY A 65 -21.98 -5.64 19.80
CA GLY A 65 -21.66 -4.21 19.72
C GLY A 65 -20.44 -3.85 18.85
N LEU A 66 -19.89 -4.81 18.09
CA LEU A 66 -18.68 -4.64 17.27
C LEU A 66 -18.87 -3.68 16.08
N GLY A 67 -20.06 -3.67 15.46
CA GLY A 67 -20.40 -2.70 14.41
C GLY A 67 -19.46 -2.77 13.20
N GLU A 68 -18.89 -1.63 12.80
CA GLU A 68 -18.02 -1.53 11.61
C GLU A 68 -16.68 -2.26 11.77
N GLU A 69 -16.24 -2.57 13.01
CA GLU A 69 -15.03 -3.37 13.28
C GLU A 69 -15.05 -4.72 12.55
N LEU A 70 -16.25 -5.32 12.43
CA LEU A 70 -16.48 -6.61 11.78
C LEU A 70 -16.01 -6.66 10.32
N ALA A 71 -16.00 -5.52 9.62
CA ALA A 71 -15.54 -5.43 8.23
C ALA A 71 -14.05 -5.75 8.06
N HIS A 72 -13.28 -5.75 9.14
CA HIS A 72 -11.84 -5.94 9.15
C HIS A 72 -11.38 -7.22 9.87
N VAL A 73 -12.30 -7.98 10.47
CA VAL A 73 -11.96 -9.23 11.18
C VAL A 73 -11.80 -10.38 10.18
N THR A 74 -10.63 -11.01 10.19
CA THR A 74 -10.34 -12.24 9.43
C THR A 74 -9.87 -13.40 10.33
N ARG A 75 -9.57 -13.12 11.60
CA ARG A 75 -9.17 -14.12 12.60
C ARG A 75 -9.66 -13.75 14.01
N LEU A 76 -10.08 -14.76 14.78
CA LEU A 76 -10.24 -14.70 16.23
C LEU A 76 -9.09 -15.44 16.91
N LYS A 77 -8.53 -14.86 17.97
CA LYS A 77 -7.72 -15.56 18.97
C LYS A 77 -8.33 -15.44 20.36
N PHE A 78 -8.01 -16.41 21.23
CA PHE A 78 -8.18 -16.31 22.68
C PHE A 78 -7.36 -17.39 23.38
N ASP A 79 -7.03 -17.15 24.64
CA ASP A 79 -6.49 -18.18 25.54
C ASP A 79 -7.62 -18.83 26.33
N ALA A 80 -7.62 -20.15 26.44
CA ALA A 80 -8.47 -20.89 27.39
C ALA A 80 -7.61 -21.64 28.41
N PHE A 81 -7.91 -21.47 29.70
CA PHE A 81 -7.20 -22.09 30.82
C PHE A 81 -8.12 -23.08 31.52
N ILE A 82 -7.94 -24.37 31.21
CA ILE A 82 -8.84 -25.46 31.56
C ILE A 82 -8.25 -26.23 32.76
N PRO A 83 -8.96 -26.41 33.89
CA PRO A 83 -8.40 -27.08 35.08
C PRO A 83 -7.81 -28.46 34.76
N THR A 84 -6.61 -28.76 35.28
CA THR A 84 -6.00 -30.11 35.15
C THR A 84 -6.83 -31.22 35.81
N THR A 85 -7.81 -30.86 36.65
CA THR A 85 -8.83 -31.74 37.23
C THR A 85 -9.93 -32.17 36.24
N ALA A 86 -10.02 -31.55 35.06
CA ALA A 86 -10.97 -31.92 34.00
C ALA A 86 -10.65 -33.28 33.33
N GLY A 87 -9.44 -33.82 33.50
CA GLY A 87 -9.07 -35.17 33.06
C GLY A 87 -8.39 -35.24 31.68
N GLU A 88 -8.53 -36.38 31.02
CA GLU A 88 -7.73 -36.81 29.86
C GLU A 88 -8.57 -36.92 28.58
N GLY A 89 -9.63 -36.10 28.45
CA GLY A 89 -10.46 -36.04 27.24
C GLY A 89 -9.93 -35.06 26.20
N ASP A 90 -10.77 -34.65 25.25
CA ASP A 90 -10.37 -33.72 24.19
C ASP A 90 -10.99 -32.31 24.38
N VAL A 91 -10.38 -31.33 23.72
CA VAL A 91 -10.90 -29.97 23.56
C VAL A 91 -10.83 -29.50 22.10
N GLU A 92 -11.79 -28.69 21.71
CA GLU A 92 -11.96 -28.08 20.39
C GLU A 92 -12.51 -26.65 20.60
N ALA A 93 -12.20 -25.71 19.70
CA ALA A 93 -12.76 -24.36 19.75
C ALA A 93 -13.38 -23.98 18.41
N SER A 94 -14.34 -23.04 18.42
CA SER A 94 -15.09 -22.68 17.22
C SER A 94 -15.66 -21.26 17.21
N VAL A 95 -15.98 -20.78 16.02
CA VAL A 95 -16.62 -19.48 15.74
C VAL A 95 -17.79 -19.66 14.77
N GLN A 96 -18.85 -18.88 14.98
CA GLN A 96 -19.98 -18.70 14.08
C GLN A 96 -20.26 -17.19 13.93
N LEU A 97 -20.93 -16.80 12.84
CA LEU A 97 -21.11 -15.41 12.45
C LEU A 97 -22.60 -15.07 12.31
N PRO A 98 -23.30 -14.81 13.43
CA PRO A 98 -24.71 -14.42 13.42
C PRO A 98 -24.97 -13.27 12.44
N PRO A 99 -26.05 -13.29 11.64
CA PRO A 99 -27.22 -14.18 11.76
C PRO A 99 -27.04 -15.60 11.18
N ASP A 100 -25.87 -15.97 10.65
CA ASP A 100 -25.56 -17.36 10.30
C ASP A 100 -25.16 -18.17 11.55
N TRP A 101 -25.98 -19.17 11.87
CA TRP A 101 -25.77 -20.14 12.95
C TRP A 101 -25.57 -21.57 12.42
N GLU A 102 -25.50 -21.77 11.11
CA GLU A 102 -25.27 -23.07 10.45
C GLU A 102 -23.79 -23.21 10.03
N THR A 103 -23.18 -22.13 9.52
CA THR A 103 -21.73 -22.10 9.23
C THR A 103 -20.92 -22.08 10.53
N LYS A 104 -19.83 -22.85 10.55
CA LYS A 104 -18.95 -22.98 11.72
C LYS A 104 -17.49 -23.15 11.33
N PHE A 105 -16.67 -22.21 11.78
CA PHE A 105 -15.21 -22.28 11.72
C PHE A 105 -14.73 -22.96 13.00
N ALA A 106 -13.77 -23.88 12.93
CA ALA A 106 -13.32 -24.64 14.09
C ALA A 106 -11.83 -24.96 14.03
N THR A 107 -11.22 -25.17 15.20
CA THR A 107 -9.89 -25.80 15.31
C THR A 107 -9.98 -27.28 14.98
N ASP A 108 -8.83 -27.92 14.78
CA ASP A 108 -8.72 -29.36 15.03
C ASP A 108 -9.05 -29.69 16.50
N ARG A 109 -9.28 -30.96 16.79
CA ARG A 109 -9.54 -31.46 18.15
C ARG A 109 -8.24 -31.90 18.80
N HIS A 110 -7.95 -31.38 20.00
CA HIS A 110 -6.71 -31.56 20.74
C HIS A 110 -6.92 -32.41 22.01
N SER A 111 -6.00 -33.33 22.29
CA SER A 111 -5.98 -34.07 23.56
C SER A 111 -5.62 -33.12 24.71
N LEU A 112 -6.48 -33.02 25.72
CA LEU A 112 -6.27 -32.11 26.86
C LEU A 112 -4.99 -32.46 27.64
N GLY A 113 -4.64 -33.75 27.71
CA GLY A 113 -3.41 -34.23 28.36
C GLY A 113 -2.11 -33.81 27.66
N GLU A 114 -2.17 -33.46 26.37
CA GLU A 114 -1.00 -33.06 25.56
C GLU A 114 -0.72 -31.54 25.59
N LEU A 115 -1.64 -30.74 26.15
CA LEU A 115 -1.48 -29.29 26.31
C LEU A 115 -0.54 -28.91 27.48
N GLU A 116 -0.02 -27.68 27.47
CA GLU A 116 0.95 -27.19 28.47
C GLU A 116 0.29 -26.94 29.84
N ASP A 117 0.99 -27.29 30.92
CA ASP A 117 0.57 -27.02 32.30
C ASP A 117 1.04 -25.61 32.75
N VAL A 118 0.10 -24.74 33.11
CA VAL A 118 0.36 -23.37 33.60
C VAL A 118 -0.25 -23.15 35.00
N GLU A 119 0.41 -22.36 35.84
CA GLU A 119 -0.08 -22.04 37.20
C GLU A 119 -0.71 -20.65 37.26
N ILE A 120 -1.96 -20.57 37.71
CA ILE A 120 -2.73 -19.32 37.86
C ILE A 120 -3.37 -19.34 39.26
N GLY A 121 -3.10 -18.34 40.11
CA GLY A 121 -3.61 -18.31 41.48
C GLY A 121 -3.16 -19.47 42.36
N GLY A 122 -2.03 -20.11 42.05
CA GLY A 122 -1.56 -21.34 42.71
C GLY A 122 -2.37 -22.59 42.36
N THR A 123 -3.15 -22.56 41.27
CA THR A 123 -3.90 -23.70 40.72
C THR A 123 -3.40 -24.02 39.31
N GLN A 124 -3.40 -25.29 38.92
CA GLN A 124 -2.79 -25.78 37.69
C GLN A 124 -3.84 -26.02 36.59
N TYR A 125 -3.61 -25.41 35.42
CA TYR A 125 -4.49 -25.43 34.25
C TYR A 125 -3.74 -25.92 33.01
N LYS A 126 -4.45 -26.54 32.09
CA LYS A 126 -4.04 -26.71 30.71
C LYS A 126 -4.28 -25.42 29.93
N HIS A 127 -3.25 -24.91 29.28
CA HIS A 127 -3.36 -23.78 28.36
C HIS A 127 -3.71 -24.27 26.96
N PHE A 128 -4.86 -23.83 26.46
CA PHE A 128 -5.31 -24.04 25.08
C PHE A 128 -5.33 -22.68 24.36
N PRO A 129 -4.25 -22.30 23.65
CA PRO A 129 -4.24 -21.11 22.81
C PRO A 129 -5.03 -21.38 21.53
N VAL A 130 -6.05 -20.57 21.27
CA VAL A 130 -6.96 -20.70 20.12
C VAL A 130 -6.63 -19.67 19.06
N SER A 131 -6.64 -20.09 17.80
CA SER A 131 -6.54 -19.23 16.62
C SER A 131 -7.41 -19.80 15.51
N ILE A 132 -8.46 -19.08 15.12
CA ILE A 132 -9.47 -19.53 14.14
C ILE A 132 -9.61 -18.44 13.07
N ASP A 133 -9.39 -18.82 11.81
CA ASP A 133 -9.65 -17.97 10.65
C ASP A 133 -11.14 -17.97 10.32
N VAL A 134 -11.67 -16.79 9.98
CA VAL A 134 -13.09 -16.55 9.73
C VAL A 134 -13.27 -15.74 8.46
N THR A 135 -14.26 -16.12 7.65
CA THR A 135 -14.59 -15.44 6.39
C THR A 135 -16.01 -14.88 6.45
N GLY A 136 -16.25 -13.74 5.81
CA GLY A 136 -17.57 -13.09 5.80
C GLY A 136 -17.94 -12.32 7.08
N ALA A 137 -17.03 -12.13 8.04
CA ALA A 137 -17.30 -11.42 9.30
C ALA A 137 -17.95 -10.03 9.10
N GLY A 138 -17.55 -9.29 8.05
CA GLY A 138 -18.15 -8.01 7.69
C GLY A 138 -19.61 -8.02 7.23
N GLN A 139 -20.27 -9.19 7.19
CA GLN A 139 -21.71 -9.34 6.97
C GLN A 139 -22.47 -9.75 8.27
N ALA A 140 -21.75 -9.92 9.39
CA ALA A 140 -22.30 -10.38 10.65
C ALA A 140 -22.91 -9.24 11.50
N GLU A 141 -23.71 -9.62 12.49
CA GLU A 141 -24.23 -8.76 13.56
C GLU A 141 -23.37 -8.86 14.84
N SER A 142 -22.69 -9.99 15.04
CA SER A 142 -21.85 -10.31 16.20
C SER A 142 -20.87 -11.45 15.88
N ILE A 143 -19.98 -11.79 16.83
CA ILE A 143 -19.11 -12.98 16.74
C ILE A 143 -19.49 -13.93 17.86
N ALA A 144 -20.11 -15.07 17.52
CA ALA A 144 -20.38 -16.14 18.48
C ALA A 144 -19.20 -17.12 18.47
N PHE A 145 -18.68 -17.47 19.64
CA PHE A 145 -17.56 -18.41 19.76
C PHE A 145 -17.81 -19.42 20.89
N SER A 146 -17.14 -20.56 20.84
CA SER A 146 -17.38 -21.64 21.81
C SER A 146 -16.16 -22.50 22.07
N LEU A 147 -16.01 -22.90 23.33
CA LEU A 147 -15.09 -23.95 23.78
C LEU A 147 -15.89 -25.27 23.89
N ILE A 148 -15.38 -26.35 23.32
CA ILE A 148 -16.08 -27.64 23.20
C ILE A 148 -15.21 -28.73 23.84
N GLY A 149 -15.69 -29.29 24.96
CA GLY A 149 -15.11 -30.48 25.58
C GLY A 149 -15.62 -31.78 24.98
N SER A 150 -14.83 -32.84 25.15
CA SER A 150 -15.17 -34.23 24.84
C SER A 150 -14.73 -35.11 26.00
N GLN A 151 -15.69 -35.69 26.73
CA GLN A 151 -15.47 -36.54 27.91
C GLN A 151 -14.73 -35.85 29.08
N LEU A 152 -14.74 -34.51 29.14
CA LEU A 152 -14.15 -33.73 30.23
C LEU A 152 -15.01 -33.76 31.49
N ASN A 153 -14.36 -33.79 32.65
CA ASN A 153 -14.94 -33.77 33.98
C ASN A 153 -14.80 -32.37 34.61
N MET A 154 -15.34 -31.35 33.94
CA MET A 154 -15.17 -29.95 34.38
C MET A 154 -16.02 -29.67 35.63
N LEU A 155 -15.39 -29.80 36.81
CA LEU A 155 -15.95 -29.53 38.14
C LEU A 155 -15.40 -28.25 38.79
N ASP A 156 -14.29 -27.74 38.25
CA ASP A 156 -13.62 -26.52 38.70
C ASP A 156 -13.78 -25.43 37.62
N ALA A 157 -13.68 -24.16 38.02
CA ALA A 157 -13.83 -23.03 37.10
C ALA A 157 -12.69 -22.96 36.07
N PHE A 158 -13.02 -22.69 34.82
CA PHE A 158 -12.04 -22.39 33.78
C PHE A 158 -12.05 -20.88 33.46
N TYR A 159 -11.01 -20.42 32.77
CA TYR A 159 -10.85 -19.02 32.39
C TYR A 159 -10.66 -18.89 30.87
N ILE A 160 -11.10 -17.76 30.33
CA ILE A 160 -10.75 -17.28 28.99
C ILE A 160 -10.16 -15.87 29.13
N ASP A 161 -9.13 -15.59 28.34
CA ASP A 161 -8.41 -14.32 28.33
C ASP A 161 -7.88 -14.01 26.91
N ASN A 162 -7.28 -12.82 26.72
CA ASN A 162 -6.66 -12.37 25.47
C ASN A 162 -7.55 -12.56 24.23
N VAL A 163 -8.86 -12.34 24.38
CA VAL A 163 -9.80 -12.47 23.26
C VAL A 163 -9.53 -11.34 22.28
N GLU A 164 -9.03 -11.69 21.10
CA GLU A 164 -8.43 -10.74 20.16
C GLU A 164 -8.99 -10.95 18.74
N LEU A 165 -9.61 -9.90 18.22
CA LEU A 165 -10.09 -9.79 16.86
C LEU A 165 -8.96 -9.22 16.00
N LEU A 166 -8.56 -9.97 14.99
CA LEU A 166 -7.40 -9.68 14.16
C LEU A 166 -7.80 -9.53 12.69
N ASN A 167 -7.15 -8.60 12.01
CA ASN A 167 -6.91 -8.73 10.58
C ASN A 167 -5.59 -9.47 10.37
N ALA A 168 -5.67 -10.77 10.13
CA ALA A 168 -4.53 -11.63 9.81
C ALA A 168 -4.14 -11.49 8.32
N TYR A 169 -3.82 -10.26 7.89
CA TYR A 169 -3.36 -10.01 6.54
C TYR A 169 -1.98 -10.66 6.29
N VAL A 170 -1.71 -11.09 5.06
CA VAL A 170 -0.43 -11.65 4.67
C VAL A 170 0.20 -10.79 3.59
N GLN A 171 0.96 -9.78 4.03
CA GLN A 171 2.02 -9.22 3.20
C GLN A 171 3.27 -10.11 3.27
N THR A 172 3.13 -11.35 2.80
CA THR A 172 4.14 -11.89 1.88
C THR A 172 4.06 -11.00 0.63
N PRO A 173 5.07 -10.97 -0.25
CA PRO A 173 4.78 -10.76 -1.65
C PRO A 173 3.74 -11.81 -2.09
N LEU A 174 2.46 -11.41 -2.16
CA LEU A 174 1.62 -11.81 -3.29
C LEU A 174 2.54 -11.71 -4.50
N ASP A 175 2.64 -12.78 -5.32
CA ASP A 175 3.53 -12.80 -6.49
C ASP A 175 3.42 -11.43 -7.16
N PRO A 176 4.46 -10.58 -7.15
CA PRO A 176 4.21 -9.14 -7.26
C PRO A 176 3.67 -8.76 -8.64
N TRP A 177 3.82 -9.69 -9.59
CA TRP A 177 3.30 -9.68 -10.94
C TRP A 177 1.81 -10.06 -11.05
N LEU A 178 1.26 -10.81 -10.10
CA LEU A 178 -0.15 -11.20 -10.03
C LEU A 178 -1.05 -10.01 -9.69
N VAL A 179 -2.07 -9.80 -10.53
CA VAL A 179 -3.17 -8.86 -10.28
C VAL A 179 -4.32 -9.58 -9.59
N ASP A 180 -4.76 -10.72 -10.15
CA ASP A 180 -5.86 -11.52 -9.60
C ASP A 180 -5.87 -12.94 -10.21
N ASP A 181 -6.04 -13.96 -9.37
CA ASP A 181 -6.34 -15.35 -9.75
C ASP A 181 -7.75 -15.78 -9.30
N PHE A 182 -8.55 -14.84 -8.78
CA PHE A 182 -9.93 -14.98 -8.30
C PHE A 182 -10.15 -15.98 -7.14
N GLU A 183 -9.16 -16.78 -6.76
CA GLU A 183 -9.19 -17.71 -5.62
C GLU A 183 -9.34 -16.97 -4.28
N GLY A 184 -8.73 -15.80 -4.15
CA GLY A 184 -8.75 -14.98 -2.93
C GLY A 184 -10.15 -14.55 -2.46
N TYR A 185 -11.17 -14.66 -3.31
CA TYR A 185 -12.57 -14.34 -2.98
C TYR A 185 -13.36 -15.53 -2.45
N LEU A 186 -12.81 -16.76 -2.49
CA LEU A 186 -13.35 -17.97 -1.85
C LEU A 186 -14.79 -18.34 -2.24
N GLY A 187 -15.29 -17.85 -3.38
CA GLY A 187 -16.68 -18.04 -3.83
C GLY A 187 -17.67 -16.98 -3.35
N ASP A 188 -17.25 -15.92 -2.65
CA ASP A 188 -18.10 -14.78 -2.29
C ASP A 188 -18.00 -13.63 -3.32
N ASP A 189 -19.01 -13.51 -4.18
CA ASP A 189 -19.19 -12.38 -5.10
C ASP A 189 -19.14 -11.02 -4.38
N ALA A 190 -19.47 -10.92 -3.09
CA ALA A 190 -19.41 -9.68 -2.33
C ALA A 190 -17.97 -9.29 -1.91
N LEU A 191 -17.03 -10.24 -1.78
CA LEU A 191 -15.60 -9.92 -1.67
C LEU A 191 -15.07 -9.38 -3.01
N LEU A 192 -15.37 -10.06 -4.11
CA LEU A 192 -15.00 -9.65 -5.47
C LEU A 192 -15.51 -8.23 -5.81
N HIS A 193 -16.79 -7.94 -5.51
CA HIS A 193 -17.38 -6.62 -5.72
C HIS A 193 -16.79 -5.50 -4.85
N ARG A 194 -16.15 -5.83 -3.72
CA ARG A 194 -15.45 -4.84 -2.88
C ARG A 194 -14.08 -4.46 -3.45
N ASN A 195 -13.38 -5.39 -4.12
CA ASN A 195 -12.06 -5.12 -4.70
C ASN A 195 -12.14 -4.32 -6.01
N TYR A 196 -13.14 -4.58 -6.84
CA TYR A 196 -13.29 -3.92 -8.15
C TYR A 196 -14.30 -2.76 -8.15
N SER A 197 -13.79 -1.54 -8.12
CA SER A 197 -14.60 -0.32 -8.29
C SER A 197 -15.09 -0.14 -9.74
N SER A 198 -16.27 0.47 -9.91
CA SER A 198 -16.94 0.66 -11.22
C SER A 198 -16.61 1.99 -11.88
N ASN A 199 -16.47 1.99 -13.21
CA ASN A 199 -16.35 3.18 -14.05
C ASN A 199 -17.21 3.01 -15.32
N GLY A 200 -17.82 4.07 -15.85
CA GLY A 200 -18.69 4.01 -17.04
C GLY A 200 -20.10 3.42 -16.82
N ASP A 201 -20.65 2.83 -17.88
CA ASP A 201 -21.93 2.09 -17.88
C ASP A 201 -21.81 0.73 -17.09
N PRO A 202 -22.91 0.01 -16.79
CA PRO A 202 -22.89 -1.09 -15.82
C PRO A 202 -22.15 -2.38 -16.23
N ILE A 203 -21.50 -3.00 -15.23
CA ILE A 203 -20.99 -4.38 -15.25
C ILE A 203 -21.39 -5.10 -13.96
N THR A 204 -21.81 -6.35 -14.04
CA THR A 204 -21.87 -7.30 -12.92
C THR A 204 -20.67 -8.24 -12.98
N LEU A 205 -20.04 -8.48 -11.83
CA LEU A 205 -18.96 -9.47 -11.70
C LEU A 205 -19.47 -10.71 -10.96
N ARG A 206 -19.07 -11.91 -11.36
CA ARG A 206 -19.40 -13.16 -10.62
C ARG A 206 -18.25 -14.14 -10.67
N LEU A 207 -18.09 -14.97 -9.63
CA LEU A 207 -17.10 -16.05 -9.61
C LEU A 207 -17.62 -17.27 -10.39
N SER A 208 -16.87 -17.67 -11.41
CA SER A 208 -17.23 -18.72 -12.37
C SER A 208 -16.44 -20.00 -12.10
N SER A 209 -17.11 -21.06 -11.65
CA SER A 209 -16.48 -22.38 -11.48
C SER A 209 -16.49 -23.24 -12.76
N GLU A 210 -17.19 -22.80 -13.82
CA GLU A 210 -17.28 -23.46 -15.14
C GLU A 210 -16.31 -22.87 -16.17
N TYR A 211 -16.12 -21.54 -16.19
CA TYR A 211 -15.25 -20.85 -17.15
C TYR A 211 -14.04 -20.24 -16.43
N LYS A 212 -12.94 -20.99 -16.45
CA LYS A 212 -11.65 -20.69 -15.82
C LYS A 212 -10.52 -21.46 -16.53
N ASN A 213 -9.28 -21.06 -16.29
CA ASN A 213 -8.06 -21.66 -16.81
C ASN A 213 -7.38 -22.56 -15.75
N ASN A 214 -7.30 -22.06 -14.52
CA ASN A 214 -6.74 -22.72 -13.35
C ASN A 214 -7.74 -22.68 -12.18
N GLY A 215 -7.26 -22.90 -10.95
CA GLY A 215 -8.01 -22.67 -9.71
C GLY A 215 -9.31 -23.47 -9.56
N GLU A 216 -10.18 -22.95 -8.69
CA GLU A 216 -11.59 -23.28 -8.60
C GLU A 216 -12.52 -22.17 -9.13
N TYR A 217 -12.04 -20.94 -9.32
CA TYR A 217 -12.81 -19.80 -9.81
C TYR A 217 -12.08 -19.00 -10.90
N GLY A 218 -12.79 -18.66 -11.97
CA GLY A 218 -12.46 -17.54 -12.85
C GLY A 218 -13.47 -16.40 -12.66
N LEU A 219 -13.36 -15.35 -13.46
CA LEU A 219 -14.26 -14.19 -13.44
C LEU A 219 -15.27 -14.23 -14.60
N GLU A 220 -16.56 -14.12 -14.29
CA GLU A 220 -17.60 -13.72 -15.24
C GLU A 220 -17.75 -12.19 -15.23
N TYR A 221 -17.69 -11.58 -16.42
CA TYR A 221 -17.73 -10.13 -16.64
C TYR A 221 -18.92 -9.76 -17.53
N ASP A 222 -20.09 -9.60 -16.90
CA ASP A 222 -21.42 -9.39 -17.50
C ASP A 222 -21.67 -7.88 -17.69
N TYR A 223 -21.48 -7.37 -18.91
CA TYR A 223 -21.41 -5.93 -19.21
C TYR A 223 -22.61 -5.41 -20.03
N THR A 224 -22.90 -4.12 -19.87
CA THR A 224 -23.87 -3.38 -20.70
C THR A 224 -23.29 -2.03 -21.11
N ILE A 225 -23.10 -1.81 -22.41
CA ILE A 225 -22.68 -0.50 -22.96
C ILE A 225 -23.92 0.35 -23.24
N GLY A 226 -24.00 1.49 -22.57
CA GLY A 226 -25.20 2.32 -22.45
C GLY A 226 -25.00 3.72 -22.99
N SER A 227 -25.00 4.72 -22.11
CA SER A 227 -24.98 6.14 -22.49
C SER A 227 -23.60 6.80 -22.41
N MET A 228 -22.64 6.12 -21.76
CA MET A 228 -21.25 6.57 -21.64
C MET A 228 -20.38 5.99 -22.75
N GLY A 229 -20.80 4.89 -23.39
CA GLY A 229 -20.12 4.26 -24.54
C GLY A 229 -18.95 3.35 -24.16
N TYR A 230 -18.74 3.19 -22.86
CA TYR A 230 -17.81 2.24 -22.24
C TYR A 230 -18.36 1.80 -20.89
N ALA A 231 -17.94 0.62 -20.44
CA ALA A 231 -18.16 0.10 -19.09
C ALA A 231 -16.83 -0.48 -18.59
N GLY A 232 -16.45 -0.26 -17.33
CA GLY A 232 -15.18 -0.74 -16.79
C GLY A 232 -15.18 -1.07 -15.30
N ARG A 233 -14.17 -1.84 -14.92
CA ARG A 233 -13.87 -2.23 -13.53
C ARG A 233 -12.37 -2.07 -13.28
N GLN A 234 -12.02 -1.43 -12.17
CA GLN A 234 -10.63 -1.18 -11.78
C GLN A 234 -10.36 -1.61 -10.33
N THR A 235 -9.18 -2.17 -10.09
CA THR A 235 -8.66 -2.54 -8.77
C THR A 235 -7.34 -1.81 -8.50
N SER A 236 -7.09 -1.51 -7.23
CA SER A 236 -5.84 -0.88 -6.77
C SER A 236 -4.89 -1.96 -6.26
N LEU A 237 -3.64 -1.92 -6.71
CA LEU A 237 -2.61 -2.88 -6.31
C LEU A 237 -1.78 -2.37 -5.12
N GLY A 238 -1.85 -1.07 -4.83
CA GLY A 238 -0.75 -0.37 -4.14
C GLY A 238 0.52 -0.36 -5.01
N PRO A 239 1.63 0.24 -4.54
CA PRO A 239 2.89 0.23 -5.27
C PRO A 239 3.50 -1.18 -5.26
N VAL A 240 3.38 -1.92 -6.37
CA VAL A 240 4.00 -3.24 -6.59
C VAL A 240 5.07 -3.18 -7.68
N ASN A 241 6.09 -4.03 -7.54
CA ASN A 241 7.26 -4.07 -8.42
C ASN A 241 7.15 -5.22 -9.45
N TRP A 242 7.09 -4.85 -10.73
CA TRP A 242 7.03 -5.76 -11.89
C TRP A 242 8.38 -5.89 -12.62
N THR A 243 9.49 -5.41 -12.03
CA THR A 243 10.82 -5.50 -12.64
C THR A 243 11.16 -6.98 -12.94
N GLY A 244 11.66 -7.24 -14.14
CA GLY A 244 11.94 -8.58 -14.64
C GLY A 244 10.79 -9.24 -15.42
N ALA A 245 9.57 -8.69 -15.39
CA ALA A 245 8.52 -9.02 -16.36
C ALA A 245 8.70 -8.19 -17.65
N ASN A 246 8.23 -8.72 -18.79
CA ASN A 246 8.24 -8.01 -20.08
C ASN A 246 6.89 -8.06 -20.84
N ALA A 247 5.89 -8.74 -20.29
CA ALA A 247 4.53 -8.78 -20.82
C ALA A 247 3.49 -8.87 -19.69
N PHE A 248 2.25 -8.48 -20.01
CA PHE A 248 1.06 -8.85 -19.24
C PHE A 248 0.35 -10.02 -19.90
N GLU A 249 -0.20 -10.96 -19.14
CA GLU A 249 -1.06 -12.03 -19.65
C GLU A 249 -2.31 -12.24 -18.79
N PHE A 250 -3.31 -12.87 -19.42
CA PHE A 250 -4.54 -13.34 -18.81
C PHE A 250 -5.19 -14.39 -19.70
N TRP A 251 -5.97 -15.28 -19.11
CA TRP A 251 -6.92 -16.08 -19.87
C TRP A 251 -8.12 -15.23 -20.25
N LEU A 252 -8.63 -15.42 -21.46
CA LEU A 252 -9.82 -14.78 -21.99
C LEU A 252 -10.71 -15.81 -22.69
N LYS A 253 -12.01 -15.75 -22.45
CA LYS A 253 -13.04 -16.36 -23.31
C LYS A 253 -14.15 -15.37 -23.65
N HIS A 254 -14.55 -15.35 -24.93
CA HIS A 254 -15.79 -14.71 -25.40
C HIS A 254 -16.31 -15.34 -26.70
N ASP A 255 -17.60 -15.13 -27.00
CA ASP A 255 -18.30 -15.73 -28.15
C ASP A 255 -18.41 -14.77 -29.37
N GLY A 256 -17.59 -13.70 -29.40
CA GLY A 256 -17.53 -12.68 -30.47
C GLY A 256 -18.49 -11.49 -30.27
N THR A 257 -18.04 -10.24 -30.53
CA THR A 257 -18.84 -9.00 -30.37
C THR A 257 -18.25 -7.81 -31.15
N GLU A 258 -19.03 -6.74 -31.38
CA GLU A 258 -18.57 -5.49 -32.04
C GLU A 258 -17.95 -4.45 -31.08
N HIS A 259 -17.67 -4.87 -29.84
CA HIS A 259 -16.96 -4.08 -28.83
C HIS A 259 -15.47 -4.48 -28.77
N HIS A 260 -14.63 -3.62 -28.17
CA HIS A 260 -13.24 -3.93 -27.85
C HIS A 260 -13.04 -4.00 -26.33
N LEU A 261 -12.00 -4.72 -25.90
CA LEU A 261 -11.52 -4.74 -24.53
C LEU A 261 -10.26 -3.88 -24.41
N THR A 262 -10.32 -2.79 -23.66
CA THR A 262 -9.11 -2.06 -23.24
C THR A 262 -8.57 -2.66 -21.94
N VAL A 263 -7.33 -3.11 -21.97
CA VAL A 263 -6.53 -3.45 -20.79
C VAL A 263 -5.75 -2.19 -20.42
N GLN A 264 -5.96 -1.68 -19.20
CA GLN A 264 -5.32 -0.47 -18.70
C GLN A 264 -4.51 -0.77 -17.43
N ILE A 265 -3.27 -0.29 -17.38
CA ILE A 265 -2.35 -0.48 -16.24
C ILE A 265 -1.68 0.85 -15.92
N GLN A 266 -1.66 1.25 -14.65
CA GLN A 266 -0.94 2.44 -14.20
C GLN A 266 0.45 2.05 -13.70
N ILE A 267 1.49 2.56 -14.35
CA ILE A 267 2.89 2.14 -14.22
C ILE A 267 3.79 3.38 -14.17
N GLY A 268 4.52 3.56 -13.08
CA GLY A 268 5.37 4.75 -12.84
C GLY A 268 4.60 6.07 -12.89
N GLY A 269 3.37 6.09 -12.37
CA GLY A 269 2.49 7.25 -12.36
C GLY A 269 1.91 7.66 -13.72
N VAL A 270 2.03 6.81 -14.75
CA VAL A 270 1.41 7.02 -16.08
C VAL A 270 0.49 5.85 -16.40
N SER A 271 -0.67 6.15 -16.97
CA SER A 271 -1.69 5.18 -17.33
C SER A 271 -1.45 4.70 -18.76
N PHE A 272 -1.26 3.39 -18.94
CA PHE A 272 -1.01 2.75 -20.23
C PHE A 272 -2.19 1.88 -20.64
N GLU A 273 -2.51 1.85 -21.94
CA GLU A 273 -3.65 1.17 -22.54
C GLU A 273 -3.22 0.27 -23.70
N TYR A 274 -3.84 -0.91 -23.81
CA TYR A 274 -3.81 -1.78 -24.99
C TYR A 274 -5.22 -2.24 -25.33
N ASN A 275 -5.58 -2.29 -26.61
CA ASN A 275 -6.91 -2.71 -27.06
C ASN A 275 -6.87 -4.10 -27.70
N VAL A 276 -7.63 -5.03 -27.14
CA VAL A 276 -7.90 -6.36 -27.70
C VAL A 276 -9.22 -6.29 -28.47
N GLU A 277 -9.17 -6.58 -29.77
CA GLU A 277 -10.36 -6.73 -30.61
C GLU A 277 -11.11 -8.02 -30.23
N LEU A 278 -12.45 -7.97 -30.21
CA LEU A 278 -13.29 -9.09 -29.77
C LEU A 278 -14.21 -9.63 -30.89
N ASP A 279 -13.90 -9.34 -32.16
CA ASP A 279 -14.80 -9.53 -33.31
C ASP A 279 -15.10 -11.00 -33.66
N GLU A 280 -14.11 -11.88 -33.54
CA GLU A 280 -14.24 -13.33 -33.69
C GLU A 280 -14.21 -14.05 -32.32
N PRO A 281 -14.89 -15.20 -32.14
CA PRO A 281 -14.88 -15.95 -30.88
C PRO A 281 -13.48 -16.45 -30.47
N TYR A 282 -13.14 -16.35 -29.19
CA TYR A 282 -11.82 -16.70 -28.64
C TYR A 282 -11.92 -17.43 -27.30
N GLU A 283 -10.92 -18.28 -27.02
CA GLU A 283 -10.71 -18.99 -25.75
C GLU A 283 -9.22 -19.34 -25.61
N GLY A 284 -8.51 -18.79 -24.62
CA GLY A 284 -7.08 -19.04 -24.41
C GLY A 284 -6.33 -17.93 -23.67
N MET A 285 -5.00 -18.02 -23.61
CA MET A 285 -4.14 -16.98 -23.01
C MET A 285 -3.88 -15.83 -24.00
N VAL A 286 -4.34 -14.64 -23.64
CA VAL A 286 -3.90 -13.37 -24.24
C VAL A 286 -2.62 -12.94 -23.54
N ARG A 287 -1.56 -12.64 -24.30
CA ARG A 287 -0.31 -12.06 -23.78
C ARG A 287 0.06 -10.82 -24.60
N ILE A 288 0.36 -9.73 -23.90
CA ILE A 288 0.61 -8.40 -24.44
C ILE A 288 2.00 -7.95 -23.95
N PRO A 289 3.02 -7.88 -24.82
CA PRO A 289 4.31 -7.29 -24.50
C PRO A 289 4.17 -5.86 -23.98
N PHE A 290 4.93 -5.47 -22.95
CA PHE A 290 4.85 -4.10 -22.41
C PHE A 290 5.25 -3.03 -23.44
N GLY A 291 6.06 -3.39 -24.44
CA GLY A 291 6.40 -2.51 -25.56
C GLY A 291 5.25 -2.22 -26.56
N ASP A 292 4.13 -2.96 -26.48
CA ASP A 292 2.96 -2.75 -27.34
C ASP A 292 1.88 -1.85 -26.69
N PHE A 293 1.98 -1.56 -25.39
CA PHE A 293 1.11 -0.61 -24.69
C PHE A 293 1.45 0.84 -25.06
N ALA A 294 0.43 1.70 -25.16
CA ALA A 294 0.59 3.13 -25.38
C ALA A 294 0.06 3.93 -24.17
N PRO A 295 0.55 5.17 -23.89
CA PRO A 295 -0.08 6.05 -22.92
C PRO A 295 -1.56 6.26 -23.25
N ALA A 296 -2.41 6.25 -22.22
CA ALA A 296 -3.85 6.40 -22.37
C ALA A 296 -4.22 7.68 -23.12
N GLY A 297 -5.31 7.68 -23.89
CA GLY A 297 -5.64 8.79 -24.82
C GLY A 297 -5.88 10.17 -24.17
N TRP A 298 -5.92 10.23 -22.84
CA TRP A 298 -6.10 11.41 -21.99
C TRP A 298 -4.84 11.79 -21.17
N GLU A 299 -3.78 10.97 -21.22
CA GLU A 299 -2.52 11.23 -20.51
C GLU A 299 -1.76 12.44 -21.07
N SER A 300 -1.11 13.19 -20.19
CA SER A 300 -0.35 14.39 -20.59
C SER A 300 0.94 14.05 -21.34
N ASN A 301 1.58 12.93 -21.00
CA ASN A 301 2.81 12.45 -21.62
C ASN A 301 2.54 11.35 -22.64
N GLN A 302 2.02 11.73 -23.81
CA GLN A 302 1.82 10.86 -24.98
C GLN A 302 3.12 10.29 -25.60
N THR A 303 4.27 10.53 -24.96
CA THR A 303 5.60 10.00 -25.32
C THR A 303 6.21 9.12 -24.24
N ALA A 304 5.47 8.81 -23.16
CA ALA A 304 5.90 7.82 -22.18
C ALA A 304 5.92 6.41 -22.79
N ILE A 305 6.80 5.57 -22.27
CA ILE A 305 6.92 4.13 -22.56
C ILE A 305 6.91 3.39 -21.23
N ILE A 306 6.65 2.08 -21.25
CA ILE A 306 6.95 1.23 -20.09
C ILE A 306 8.47 0.94 -20.13
N ASP A 307 9.15 1.25 -19.03
CA ASP A 307 10.60 1.11 -18.85
C ASP A 307 10.91 0.44 -17.49
N GLN A 308 12.15 -0.03 -17.29
CA GLN A 308 12.54 -0.79 -16.08
C GLN A 308 12.26 -0.05 -14.76
N SER A 309 12.47 1.27 -14.72
CA SER A 309 12.24 2.06 -13.50
C SER A 309 10.74 2.25 -13.23
N ARG A 310 9.92 2.40 -14.28
CA ARG A 310 8.46 2.48 -14.12
C ARG A 310 7.86 1.18 -13.58
N LEU A 311 8.41 0.03 -13.97
CA LEU A 311 7.97 -1.27 -13.44
C LEU A 311 8.15 -1.40 -11.93
N GLU A 312 9.03 -0.62 -11.29
CA GLU A 312 9.17 -0.60 -9.83
C GLU A 312 7.91 -0.11 -9.10
N ARG A 313 7.04 0.63 -9.80
CA ARG A 313 5.84 1.28 -9.23
C ARG A 313 4.62 1.09 -10.16
N VAL A 314 4.12 -0.13 -10.25
CA VAL A 314 2.76 -0.41 -10.75
C VAL A 314 1.77 -0.12 -9.62
N SER A 315 0.63 0.51 -9.92
CA SER A 315 -0.32 1.01 -8.88
C SER A 315 -1.78 0.61 -9.07
N GLN A 316 -2.24 0.44 -10.33
CA GLN A 316 -3.64 0.16 -10.64
C GLN A 316 -3.75 -0.73 -11.88
N PHE A 317 -4.75 -1.62 -11.87
CA PHE A 317 -5.16 -2.40 -13.04
C PHE A 317 -6.65 -2.18 -13.34
N ALA A 318 -7.02 -2.11 -14.62
CA ALA A 318 -8.41 -1.98 -15.04
C ALA A 318 -8.71 -2.69 -16.37
N LEU A 319 -9.93 -3.18 -16.48
CA LEU A 319 -10.53 -3.66 -17.72
C LEU A 319 -11.68 -2.74 -18.11
N TYR A 320 -11.77 -2.40 -19.40
CA TYR A 320 -12.87 -1.63 -19.96
C TYR A 320 -13.39 -2.31 -21.23
N VAL A 321 -14.69 -2.38 -21.42
CA VAL A 321 -15.33 -2.75 -22.68
C VAL A 321 -15.90 -1.49 -23.32
N GLY A 322 -15.61 -1.23 -24.59
CA GLY A 322 -15.98 0.00 -25.29
C GLY A 322 -16.59 -0.23 -26.68
N GLY A 323 -17.45 0.69 -27.14
CA GLY A 323 -17.97 0.69 -28.51
C GLY A 323 -19.39 1.24 -28.67
N GLY A 324 -20.20 0.57 -29.50
CA GLY A 324 -21.63 0.85 -29.67
C GLY A 324 -22.47 0.50 -28.43
N GLN A 325 -23.78 0.72 -28.49
CA GLN A 325 -24.69 0.25 -27.42
C GLN A 325 -24.94 -1.25 -27.57
N GLY A 326 -24.77 -2.01 -26.48
CA GLY A 326 -24.84 -3.47 -26.51
C GLY A 326 -24.74 -4.11 -25.13
N GLU A 327 -24.78 -5.43 -25.08
CA GLU A 327 -24.67 -6.26 -23.88
C GLU A 327 -23.87 -7.52 -24.21
N GLY A 328 -23.17 -8.09 -23.23
CA GLY A 328 -22.39 -9.31 -23.46
C GLY A 328 -21.67 -9.79 -22.21
N VAL A 329 -20.99 -10.93 -22.34
CA VAL A 329 -20.22 -11.55 -21.25
C VAL A 329 -18.83 -11.89 -21.78
N LEU A 330 -17.80 -11.52 -21.01
CA LEU A 330 -16.43 -12.01 -21.16
C LEU A 330 -16.11 -12.87 -19.93
N TYR A 331 -15.20 -13.83 -20.07
CA TYR A 331 -14.64 -14.58 -18.94
C TYR A 331 -13.13 -14.38 -18.86
N PHE A 332 -12.60 -14.22 -17.65
CA PHE A 332 -11.18 -13.97 -17.38
C PHE A 332 -10.62 -14.92 -16.32
N ASP A 333 -9.32 -15.19 -16.36
CA ASP A 333 -8.55 -15.89 -15.32
C ASP A 333 -7.05 -15.50 -15.40
N ASP A 334 -6.25 -15.83 -14.39
CA ASP A 334 -4.78 -15.65 -14.34
C ASP A 334 -4.30 -14.23 -14.72
N LEU A 335 -4.89 -13.16 -14.17
CA LEU A 335 -4.48 -11.77 -14.48
C LEU A 335 -3.08 -11.50 -13.91
N ARG A 336 -2.02 -11.42 -14.73
CA ARG A 336 -0.64 -11.24 -14.22
C ARG A 336 0.37 -10.70 -15.23
N ALA A 337 1.42 -10.05 -14.74
CA ALA A 337 2.66 -9.85 -15.49
C ALA A 337 3.51 -11.13 -15.56
N VAL A 338 4.35 -11.25 -16.58
CA VAL A 338 5.27 -12.39 -16.80
C VAL A 338 6.51 -11.99 -17.61
N TYR A 339 7.52 -12.85 -17.58
CA TYR A 339 8.59 -12.89 -18.57
C TYR A 339 8.27 -13.90 -19.69
N ASP A 340 8.22 -13.43 -20.94
CA ASP A 340 8.13 -14.25 -22.16
C ASP A 340 9.42 -14.11 -22.97
N GLU A 341 10.07 -15.25 -23.26
CA GLU A 341 11.29 -15.35 -24.08
C GLU A 341 11.10 -14.91 -25.54
N ASN A 342 9.86 -14.71 -25.99
CA ASN A 342 9.49 -14.28 -27.34
C ASN A 342 9.13 -12.78 -27.42
N ALA A 343 8.85 -12.13 -26.28
CA ALA A 343 8.59 -10.70 -26.21
C ALA A 343 9.91 -9.90 -26.24
N ALA A 344 9.84 -8.62 -26.60
CA ALA A 344 10.99 -7.73 -26.46
C ALA A 344 11.33 -7.53 -24.98
N GLU A 345 12.61 -7.35 -24.65
CA GLU A 345 12.99 -6.90 -23.31
C GLU A 345 12.50 -5.45 -23.10
N VAL A 346 12.02 -5.17 -21.88
CA VAL A 346 11.61 -3.81 -21.48
C VAL A 346 12.85 -2.93 -21.48
N PRO A 347 12.82 -1.77 -22.15
CA PRO A 347 13.97 -0.88 -22.19
C PRO A 347 14.31 -0.36 -20.80
N GLU A 348 15.59 -0.13 -20.57
CA GLU A 348 16.03 0.74 -19.46
C GLU A 348 15.32 2.09 -19.55
N ALA A 349 15.20 2.80 -18.42
CA ALA A 349 14.69 4.16 -18.41
C ALA A 349 15.48 5.00 -19.44
N PRO A 350 14.80 5.67 -20.40
CA PRO A 350 15.47 6.23 -21.58
C PRO A 350 16.43 7.34 -21.17
N ASP A 351 17.74 7.09 -21.35
CA ASP A 351 18.89 7.91 -20.92
C ASP A 351 18.54 9.39 -20.67
N SER A 352 18.29 9.75 -19.42
CA SER A 352 18.10 11.14 -19.00
C SER A 352 19.46 11.85 -18.93
N GLU A 353 20.09 12.06 -20.11
CA GLU A 353 21.42 12.65 -20.38
C GLU A 353 22.21 13.00 -19.11
N ASP A 354 22.86 12.01 -18.47
CA ASP A 354 23.45 12.04 -17.12
C ASP A 354 23.57 13.42 -16.48
N LYS A 355 22.43 13.92 -15.98
CA LYS A 355 22.40 15.00 -15.02
C LYS A 355 22.53 14.37 -13.66
N GLU A 356 23.75 14.41 -13.13
CA GLU A 356 24.01 14.29 -11.70
C GLU A 356 23.28 15.47 -11.01
N VAL A 357 22.03 15.22 -10.58
CA VAL A 357 21.19 16.22 -9.90
C VAL A 357 21.69 16.31 -8.46
N GLU A 358 22.58 17.27 -8.18
CA GLU A 358 23.10 17.51 -6.84
C GLU A 358 21.93 17.69 -5.84
N PRO A 359 21.81 16.85 -4.79
CA PRO A 359 20.70 16.90 -3.86
C PRO A 359 20.70 18.21 -3.06
N ILE A 360 19.53 18.82 -2.87
CA ILE A 360 19.41 20.10 -2.15
C ILE A 360 19.16 19.78 -0.68
N ILE A 361 20.22 19.84 0.13
CA ILE A 361 20.19 19.50 1.56
C ILE A 361 20.41 20.77 2.39
N TYR A 362 19.48 21.06 3.30
CA TYR A 362 19.62 22.02 4.39
C TYR A 362 19.97 21.25 5.66
N GLN A 363 21.09 21.58 6.31
CA GLN A 363 21.65 20.85 7.47
C GLN A 363 21.68 21.69 8.75
N PHE A 364 21.37 22.99 8.68
CA PHE A 364 21.14 23.88 9.84
C PHE A 364 22.29 24.09 10.84
N GLU A 365 23.42 23.38 10.69
CA GLU A 365 24.65 23.39 11.51
C GLU A 365 25.12 24.75 12.03
N THR A 366 24.92 25.83 11.25
CA THR A 366 25.45 27.17 11.58
C THR A 366 24.49 28.34 11.37
N ASP A 367 23.53 28.25 10.45
CA ASP A 367 22.43 29.21 10.33
C ASP A 367 21.16 28.56 9.75
N LEU A 368 20.05 29.31 9.71
CA LEU A 368 18.73 28.81 9.31
C LEU A 368 18.57 28.61 7.78
N GLU A 369 19.58 28.93 6.97
CA GLU A 369 19.61 28.75 5.51
C GLU A 369 18.46 29.45 4.76
N GLY A 370 17.84 30.45 5.39
CA GLY A 370 16.67 31.18 4.90
C GLY A 370 15.31 30.55 5.23
N TRP A 371 15.28 29.51 6.06
CA TRP A 371 14.07 29.06 6.74
C TRP A 371 13.63 30.06 7.81
N SER A 372 12.32 30.12 8.06
CA SER A 372 11.69 31.00 9.05
C SER A 372 10.33 30.45 9.47
N GLY A 373 9.69 31.07 10.46
CA GLY A 373 8.47 30.53 11.09
C GLY A 373 8.74 30.13 12.55
N SER A 374 7.69 29.70 13.27
CA SER A 374 7.67 29.09 14.61
C SER A 374 8.84 29.39 15.58
N GLN A 375 9.25 30.66 15.70
CA GLN A 375 10.40 31.10 16.51
C GLN A 375 11.72 30.34 16.24
N ALA A 376 11.94 29.89 15.00
CA ALA A 376 13.08 29.07 14.58
C ALA A 376 14.44 29.72 14.93
N GLN A 377 15.35 28.91 15.45
CA GLN A 377 16.73 29.28 15.77
C GLN A 377 17.64 28.04 15.77
N ILE A 378 18.94 28.21 15.51
CA ILE A 378 19.89 27.09 15.61
C ILE A 378 20.22 26.81 17.07
N VAL A 379 20.16 25.53 17.46
CA VAL A 379 20.53 25.02 18.79
C VAL A 379 21.28 23.71 18.60
N ASP A 380 22.52 23.67 19.09
CA ASP A 380 23.36 22.46 19.17
C ASP A 380 23.50 21.66 17.85
N GLY A 381 23.51 22.36 16.71
CA GLY A 381 23.64 21.80 15.35
C GLY A 381 22.35 21.86 14.53
N HIS A 382 21.18 21.80 15.19
CA HIS A 382 19.89 21.59 14.51
C HIS A 382 19.02 22.87 14.47
N MET A 383 18.07 22.95 13.53
CA MET A 383 17.04 24.00 13.55
C MET A 383 15.96 23.66 14.57
N LYS A 384 15.89 24.44 15.65
CA LYS A 384 14.86 24.29 16.69
C LYS A 384 13.67 25.23 16.45
N ALA A 385 12.50 24.65 16.22
CA ALA A 385 11.20 25.33 16.13
C ALA A 385 10.40 25.20 17.43
N VAL A 386 9.59 26.20 17.78
CA VAL A 386 8.67 26.17 18.93
C VAL A 386 7.27 25.84 18.45
N VAL A 387 6.82 24.62 18.72
CA VAL A 387 5.50 24.12 18.31
C VAL A 387 4.47 24.44 19.39
N GLN A 388 3.34 25.03 19.00
CA GLN A 388 2.20 25.22 19.91
C GLN A 388 1.41 23.90 20.04
N LEU A 389 1.05 23.54 21.27
CA LEU A 389 0.27 22.34 21.56
C LEU A 389 -1.21 22.70 21.85
N GLY A 390 -2.11 21.85 21.36
CA GLY A 390 -3.56 21.91 21.54
C GLY A 390 -4.35 21.56 20.28
N ASP A 391 -5.56 21.05 20.49
CA ASP A 391 -6.53 20.61 19.48
C ASP A 391 -6.64 21.58 18.28
N GLY A 392 -6.25 21.10 17.10
CA GLY A 392 -6.31 21.84 15.83
C GLY A 392 -5.35 23.04 15.73
N ILE A 393 -4.37 23.17 16.63
CA ILE A 393 -3.36 24.23 16.55
C ILE A 393 -2.17 23.74 15.73
N THR A 394 -1.82 24.49 14.69
CA THR A 394 -0.65 24.22 13.86
C THR A 394 0.48 25.22 14.08
N SER A 395 1.69 24.87 13.66
CA SER A 395 2.90 25.71 13.74
C SER A 395 3.80 25.40 12.55
N GLU A 396 3.97 26.35 11.63
CA GLU A 396 4.78 26.16 10.41
C GLU A 396 6.23 26.66 10.55
N VAL A 397 7.15 25.98 9.86
CA VAL A 397 8.43 26.55 9.42
C VAL A 397 8.55 26.39 7.91
N GLN A 398 8.99 27.43 7.21
CA GLN A 398 9.04 27.47 5.76
C GLN A 398 10.26 28.21 5.21
N LYS A 399 10.60 27.88 3.98
CA LYS A 399 11.60 28.55 3.15
C LYS A 399 10.96 28.98 1.83
N THR A 400 10.56 30.25 1.77
CA THR A 400 10.10 30.89 0.53
C THR A 400 11.26 30.99 -0.46
N SER A 401 11.22 30.24 -1.56
CA SER A 401 12.25 30.25 -2.62
C SER A 401 11.69 29.62 -3.89
N GLY A 402 12.15 30.12 -5.04
CA GLY A 402 11.78 29.57 -6.34
C GLY A 402 12.58 28.31 -6.65
N TYR A 403 11.93 27.16 -6.75
CA TYR A 403 12.55 25.90 -7.16
C TYR A 403 11.89 25.36 -8.44
N ASN A 404 12.69 24.72 -9.27
CA ASN A 404 12.22 23.74 -10.25
C ASN A 404 12.58 22.35 -9.70
N LEU A 405 11.57 21.58 -9.32
CA LEU A 405 11.71 20.23 -8.76
C LEU A 405 11.30 19.13 -9.76
N THR A 406 11.17 19.45 -11.06
CA THR A 406 10.79 18.45 -12.10
C THR A 406 11.76 17.28 -12.16
N ASP A 407 13.05 17.53 -11.92
CA ASP A 407 14.12 16.53 -11.96
C ASP A 407 14.31 15.79 -10.60
N TYR A 408 13.45 16.07 -9.59
CA TYR A 408 13.50 15.47 -8.24
C TYR A 408 12.24 14.66 -7.92
N ARG A 409 12.35 13.71 -6.97
CA ARG A 409 11.27 12.79 -6.58
C ARG A 409 10.77 12.97 -5.16
N TYR A 410 11.64 13.27 -4.19
CA TYR A 410 11.26 13.36 -2.78
C TYR A 410 11.66 14.70 -2.15
N ILE A 411 10.87 15.15 -1.18
CA ILE A 411 11.30 16.05 -0.11
C ILE A 411 11.26 15.24 1.19
N VAL A 412 12.28 15.35 2.03
CA VAL A 412 12.40 14.62 3.31
C VAL A 412 12.83 15.59 4.40
N ALA A 413 12.25 15.48 5.60
CA ALA A 413 12.68 16.21 6.79
C ALA A 413 12.98 15.26 7.94
N ASN A 414 14.16 15.33 8.52
CA ASN A 414 14.57 14.53 9.66
C ASN A 414 14.29 15.31 10.96
N VAL A 415 13.33 14.86 11.76
CA VAL A 415 12.75 15.63 12.88
C VAL A 415 12.60 14.79 14.15
N THR A 416 12.85 15.39 15.30
CA THR A 416 12.48 14.89 16.64
C THR A 416 11.85 16.03 17.47
N HIS A 417 11.36 15.76 18.68
CA HIS A 417 10.88 16.81 19.58
C HIS A 417 11.23 16.55 21.06
N ASP A 418 11.31 17.60 21.87
CA ASP A 418 11.61 17.48 23.30
C ASP A 418 10.37 17.25 24.20
N GLU A 419 10.65 17.02 25.48
CA GLU A 419 9.66 16.74 26.54
C GLU A 419 8.89 17.99 27.03
N SER A 420 9.01 19.15 26.37
CA SER A 420 8.37 20.38 26.82
C SER A 420 6.87 20.41 26.55
N GLY A 421 6.10 20.90 27.52
CA GLY A 421 4.64 20.97 27.45
C GLY A 421 3.97 19.68 27.96
N THR A 422 2.74 19.45 27.50
CA THR A 422 2.00 18.20 27.71
C THR A 422 1.56 17.71 26.34
N ILE A 423 2.23 16.68 25.83
CA ILE A 423 1.68 15.85 24.75
C ILE A 423 0.78 14.80 25.41
N ALA A 424 -0.34 14.46 24.76
CA ALA A 424 -1.31 13.49 25.28
C ALA A 424 -0.85 12.06 24.95
N ASP A 425 -1.76 11.09 24.99
CA ASP A 425 -1.48 9.71 24.55
C ASP A 425 -1.37 9.59 23.01
N GLU A 426 -1.64 10.67 22.26
CA GLU A 426 -1.45 10.83 20.82
C GLU A 426 -0.08 11.46 20.49
N ALA A 427 0.60 10.99 19.44
CA ALA A 427 1.90 11.48 19.00
C ALA A 427 1.87 12.91 18.43
N LEU A 428 3.02 13.61 18.40
CA LEU A 428 3.14 14.86 17.67
C LEU A 428 3.10 14.57 16.16
N LEU A 429 2.22 15.25 15.42
CA LEU A 429 2.10 15.09 13.97
C LEU A 429 2.83 16.20 13.22
N GLY A 430 3.39 15.85 12.06
CA GLY A 430 3.97 16.80 11.11
C GLY A 430 3.70 16.40 9.67
N LYS A 431 3.78 17.37 8.76
CA LYS A 431 3.71 17.13 7.32
C LYS A 431 4.58 18.12 6.55
N LEU A 432 5.21 17.65 5.49
CA LEU A 432 5.91 18.48 4.52
C LEU A 432 4.91 19.09 3.55
N PHE A 433 5.05 20.37 3.24
CA PHE A 433 4.21 21.07 2.27
C PHE A 433 5.01 21.84 1.23
N VAL A 434 4.39 22.08 0.08
CA VAL A 434 4.87 23.01 -0.94
C VAL A 434 3.76 23.96 -1.37
N LYS A 435 4.14 25.13 -1.89
CA LYS A 435 3.23 26.07 -2.57
C LYS A 435 3.73 26.29 -4.01
N SER A 436 2.95 25.89 -5.02
CA SER A 436 3.34 25.92 -6.44
C SER A 436 2.50 26.86 -7.30
N GLY A 437 3.05 27.28 -8.45
CA GLY A 437 2.34 28.07 -9.46
C GLY A 437 2.02 29.51 -9.03
N GLY A 438 1.60 30.34 -10.00
CA GLY A 438 1.35 31.78 -9.76
C GLY A 438 0.28 32.08 -8.70
N ASP A 439 -0.62 31.12 -8.45
CA ASP A 439 -1.72 31.22 -7.50
C ASP A 439 -1.40 30.65 -6.09
N TRP A 440 -0.17 30.19 -5.85
CA TRP A 440 0.31 29.60 -4.57
C TRP A 440 -0.52 28.39 -4.12
N SER A 441 -0.72 27.43 -5.04
CA SER A 441 -1.47 26.19 -4.76
C SER A 441 -0.72 25.35 -3.72
N TRP A 442 -1.38 25.07 -2.60
CA TRP A 442 -0.86 24.21 -1.54
C TRP A 442 -0.98 22.73 -1.91
N SER A 443 0.01 21.93 -1.53
CA SER A 443 -0.06 20.46 -1.50
C SER A 443 0.92 19.92 -0.46
N ASP A 444 0.53 18.92 0.33
CA ASP A 444 1.33 18.35 1.42
C ASP A 444 1.41 16.81 1.40
N SER A 445 2.30 16.27 2.24
CA SER A 445 2.65 14.86 2.36
C SER A 445 1.62 13.97 3.06
N GLY A 446 0.50 14.53 3.52
CA GLY A 446 -0.29 13.94 4.59
C GLY A 446 0.44 13.96 5.93
N GLU A 447 -0.33 13.69 6.99
CA GLU A 447 0.13 13.76 8.39
C GLU A 447 0.92 12.50 8.78
N GLN A 448 2.09 12.70 9.39
CA GLN A 448 3.05 11.65 9.74
C GLN A 448 3.54 11.88 11.20
N GLU A 449 3.77 10.79 11.94
CA GLU A 449 4.17 10.85 13.35
C GLU A 449 5.63 11.25 13.51
N ILE A 450 5.90 12.14 14.47
CA ILE A 450 7.25 12.56 14.85
C ILE A 450 7.63 11.84 16.15
N ASN A 451 8.71 11.06 16.10
CA ASN A 451 9.22 10.34 17.26
C ASN A 451 9.95 11.27 18.23
N ARG A 452 9.86 10.91 19.52
CA ARG A 452 10.59 11.54 20.63
C ARG A 452 11.87 10.81 21.00
N ASP A 453 11.87 9.48 20.92
CA ASP A 453 12.98 8.63 21.38
C ASP A 453 14.11 8.47 20.32
N GLY A 454 14.10 9.36 19.32
CA GLY A 454 15.04 9.40 18.19
C GLY A 454 14.56 10.40 17.14
N TYR A 455 15.34 10.55 16.06
CA TYR A 455 14.89 11.26 14.87
C TYR A 455 13.92 10.41 14.04
N SER A 456 13.11 11.06 13.23
CA SER A 456 12.08 10.46 12.37
C SER A 456 11.94 11.24 11.06
N GLN A 457 11.79 10.51 9.96
CA GLN A 457 11.71 11.10 8.63
C GLN A 457 10.25 11.36 8.24
N ILE A 458 9.89 12.62 8.02
CA ILE A 458 8.69 13.00 7.28
C ILE A 458 9.06 12.95 5.79
N ILE A 459 8.37 12.14 4.99
CA ILE A 459 8.68 11.90 3.57
C ILE A 459 7.52 12.36 2.68
N TYR A 460 7.85 13.07 1.60
CA TYR A 460 6.91 13.53 0.58
C TYR A 460 7.39 13.08 -0.81
N ASP A 461 6.78 12.04 -1.40
CA ASP A 461 6.95 11.76 -2.83
C ASP A 461 6.19 12.84 -3.62
N ILE A 462 6.93 13.70 -4.33
CA ILE A 462 6.41 14.80 -5.13
C ILE A 462 6.26 14.43 -6.60
N SER A 463 6.47 13.16 -7.01
CA SER A 463 6.44 12.77 -8.43
C SER A 463 5.10 13.10 -9.12
N GLU A 464 3.99 13.01 -8.38
CA GLU A 464 2.63 13.29 -8.86
C GLU A 464 2.19 14.75 -8.62
N LEU A 465 3.08 15.60 -8.10
CA LEU A 465 2.79 17.00 -7.84
C LEU A 465 2.67 17.82 -9.13
N ASN A 466 1.55 18.53 -9.25
CA ASN A 466 1.31 19.49 -10.31
C ASN A 466 2.19 20.75 -10.16
N SER A 467 2.73 21.22 -11.28
CA SER A 467 3.59 22.42 -11.37
C SER A 467 4.92 22.35 -10.58
N ARG A 468 5.60 21.19 -10.59
CA ARG A 468 6.96 21.03 -10.03
C ARG A 468 7.99 22.01 -10.62
N GLU A 469 7.80 22.51 -11.82
CA GLU A 469 8.68 23.52 -12.44
C GLU A 469 8.59 24.91 -11.81
N SER A 470 7.62 25.15 -10.92
CA SER A 470 7.29 26.48 -10.39
C SER A 470 6.91 26.50 -8.89
N ILE A 471 7.64 25.76 -8.06
CA ILE A 471 7.54 25.83 -6.59
C ILE A 471 8.04 27.20 -6.09
N GLN A 472 7.34 27.79 -5.11
CA GLN A 472 7.67 29.11 -4.53
C GLN A 472 7.91 29.07 -3.01
N GLU A 473 7.51 27.99 -2.35
CA GLU A 473 7.78 27.74 -0.94
C GLU A 473 7.77 26.25 -0.65
N ILE A 474 8.65 25.82 0.24
CA ILE A 474 8.64 24.51 0.90
C ILE A 474 8.54 24.74 2.41
N GLY A 475 7.95 23.82 3.16
CA GLY A 475 7.83 23.95 4.61
C GLY A 475 7.44 22.67 5.32
N ILE A 476 7.45 22.72 6.66
CA ILE A 476 6.91 21.70 7.55
C ILE A 476 5.79 22.37 8.37
N GLU A 477 4.59 21.80 8.37
CA GLU A 477 3.53 22.17 9.32
C GLU A 477 3.48 21.11 10.43
N PHE A 478 3.72 21.55 11.68
CA PHE A 478 3.53 20.75 12.88
C PHE A 478 2.10 20.92 13.39
N ILE A 479 1.50 19.86 13.92
CA ILE A 479 0.10 19.81 14.36
C ILE A 479 0.08 19.29 15.80
N GLY A 480 -0.50 20.07 16.72
CA GLY A 480 -0.66 19.69 18.12
C GLY A 480 -1.74 18.59 18.29
N PRO A 481 -1.41 17.44 18.90
CA PRO A 481 -2.38 16.35 19.08
C PRO A 481 -3.53 16.71 20.04
N THR A 482 -4.60 15.92 20.00
CA THR A 482 -5.82 16.17 20.78
C THR A 482 -5.54 16.15 22.28
N GLY A 483 -6.04 17.15 23.01
CA GLY A 483 -5.83 17.24 24.46
C GLY A 483 -4.41 17.62 24.90
N SER A 484 -3.48 17.88 23.98
CA SER A 484 -2.16 18.45 24.31
C SER A 484 -2.27 19.91 24.82
N GLU A 485 -1.32 20.35 25.65
CA GLU A 485 -1.28 21.71 26.19
C GLU A 485 0.15 22.30 26.23
N GLY A 486 0.28 23.59 25.92
CA GLY A 486 1.53 24.35 26.08
C GLY A 486 2.36 24.42 24.79
N THR A 487 3.65 24.10 24.88
CA THR A 487 4.59 24.13 23.75
C THR A 487 5.68 23.08 23.88
N THR A 488 5.92 22.30 22.83
CA THR A 488 7.14 21.50 22.67
C THR A 488 8.14 22.24 21.76
N ASN A 489 9.40 21.81 21.75
CA ASN A 489 10.35 22.21 20.72
C ASN A 489 10.61 21.05 19.76
N ALA A 490 10.33 21.26 18.47
CA ALA A 490 10.79 20.37 17.42
C ALA A 490 12.24 20.72 17.04
N TYR A 491 13.07 19.71 16.86
CA TYR A 491 14.45 19.81 16.40
C TYR A 491 14.53 19.16 15.03
N ILE A 492 14.94 19.93 14.03
CA ILE A 492 15.01 19.54 12.63
C ILE A 492 16.49 19.46 12.27
N ASP A 493 16.93 18.25 11.98
CA ASP A 493 18.32 17.90 11.69
C ASP A 493 18.67 18.25 10.24
N TYR A 494 17.88 17.78 9.28
CA TYR A 494 17.96 18.23 7.90
C TYR A 494 16.60 18.36 7.22
N VAL A 495 16.56 19.13 6.14
CA VAL A 495 15.54 19.01 5.08
C VAL A 495 16.23 18.81 3.74
N ALA A 496 15.96 17.70 3.08
CA ALA A 496 16.59 17.29 1.83
C ALA A 496 15.56 17.25 0.68
N ILE A 497 16.01 17.54 -0.54
CA ILE A 497 15.26 17.37 -1.78
C ILE A 497 16.13 16.51 -2.71
N VAL A 498 15.62 15.32 -3.06
CA VAL A 498 16.42 14.20 -3.58
C VAL A 498 15.72 13.46 -4.73
N THR A 499 16.49 12.70 -5.53
CA THR A 499 15.98 11.80 -6.58
C THR A 499 15.74 10.38 -6.05
N SER A 500 16.58 9.89 -5.14
CA SER A 500 16.37 8.67 -4.33
C SER A 500 16.53 8.96 -2.83
N LEU A 501 15.94 8.12 -1.99
CA LEU A 501 16.15 8.15 -0.54
C LEU A 501 17.57 7.71 -0.14
N ASP A 502 18.33 7.08 -1.05
CA ASP A 502 19.75 6.75 -0.86
C ASP A 502 20.67 7.99 -0.91
N GLU A 503 20.16 9.17 -1.31
CA GLU A 503 20.90 10.44 -1.35
C GLU A 503 20.81 11.22 -0.03
N LEU A 504 20.11 10.69 0.98
CA LEU A 504 19.95 11.32 2.28
C LEU A 504 21.25 11.29 3.10
N PRO A 505 21.49 12.26 4.01
CA PRO A 505 22.61 12.21 4.94
C PRO A 505 22.60 10.92 5.78
N GLU A 506 23.74 10.23 5.85
CA GLU A 506 23.98 9.17 6.85
C GLU A 506 23.84 9.76 8.26
N GLU A 507 23.16 9.05 9.18
CA GLU A 507 23.05 9.52 10.56
C GLU A 507 24.42 9.61 11.22
N ALA A 508 24.73 10.75 11.81
CA ALA A 508 25.98 10.96 12.53
C ALA A 508 26.03 10.05 13.78
N ASP A 509 26.95 9.08 13.79
CA ASP A 509 27.23 8.22 14.94
C ASP A 509 27.57 9.07 16.17
N ASN A 510 26.58 9.24 17.04
CA ASN A 510 26.70 9.91 18.33
C ASN A 510 27.44 8.98 19.31
N GLY A 511 28.73 8.81 19.04
CA GLY A 511 29.59 7.72 19.46
C GLY A 511 29.31 7.17 20.85
N SER A 512 28.71 5.97 20.88
CA SER A 512 28.32 5.25 22.09
C SER A 512 29.49 4.56 22.82
N GLY A 513 30.58 5.31 23.02
CA GLY A 513 31.70 4.96 23.91
C GLY A 513 32.66 3.90 23.39
N GLU A 514 33.80 4.35 22.85
CA GLU A 514 34.97 3.48 22.61
C GLU A 514 35.37 2.74 23.91
N ASP A 515 35.20 1.42 23.95
CA ASP A 515 35.92 0.57 24.92
C ASP A 515 37.39 0.55 24.46
N PRO A 516 38.33 1.11 25.25
CA PRO A 516 39.66 1.46 24.73
C PRO A 516 40.45 0.21 24.29
N GLU A 517 40.90 0.23 23.02
CA GLU A 517 41.61 -0.89 22.40
C GLU A 517 42.76 -1.41 23.30
N VAL A 518 42.74 -2.73 23.55
CA VAL A 518 43.79 -3.39 24.34
C VAL A 518 45.02 -3.61 23.46
N ASP A 519 45.90 -2.61 23.50
CA ASP A 519 47.21 -2.53 22.83
C ASP A 519 47.99 -3.87 22.84
N PRO A 520 48.22 -4.51 21.67
CA PRO A 520 48.89 -5.81 21.59
C PRO A 520 50.42 -5.68 21.70
N ASP A 521 50.96 -6.11 22.84
CA ASP A 521 52.38 -6.07 23.23
C ASP A 521 53.37 -6.48 22.09
N PRO A 522 54.29 -5.59 21.67
CA PRO A 522 55.11 -5.79 20.47
C PRO A 522 56.28 -6.79 20.68
N GLY A 523 55.96 -8.08 20.54
CA GLY A 523 56.74 -8.98 19.68
C GLY A 523 57.45 -10.17 20.33
N ILE A 524 57.35 -11.33 19.65
CA ILE A 524 58.41 -12.33 19.54
C ILE A 524 58.53 -12.75 18.06
N ASP A 525 59.77 -12.82 17.57
CA ASP A 525 60.16 -13.10 16.20
C ASP A 525 60.72 -14.54 16.07
N PRO A 526 60.37 -15.30 15.00
CA PRO A 526 61.18 -16.43 14.57
C PRO A 526 61.45 -16.51 13.05
N ASP A 527 62.74 -16.54 12.72
CA ASP A 527 63.38 -16.73 11.40
C ASP A 527 63.34 -18.24 10.94
N PRO A 528 63.94 -18.72 9.82
CA PRO A 528 63.14 -19.18 8.67
C PRO A 528 63.49 -20.60 8.12
N GLU A 529 62.84 -20.97 7.01
CA GLU A 529 63.20 -21.98 5.97
C GLU A 529 63.89 -23.32 6.34
N VAL A 530 63.22 -24.45 6.04
CA VAL A 530 63.86 -25.72 5.59
C VAL A 530 62.96 -26.50 4.61
N ASP A 531 63.55 -27.00 3.52
CA ASP A 531 63.06 -27.97 2.51
C ASP A 531 64.31 -28.80 2.05
N PRO A 532 64.32 -29.85 1.16
CA PRO A 532 63.23 -30.52 0.41
C PRO A 532 63.28 -32.08 0.28
N ASP A 533 62.30 -32.64 -0.47
CA ASP A 533 62.38 -33.85 -1.36
C ASP A 533 62.55 -35.29 -0.73
N PRO A 534 62.35 -36.42 -1.48
CA PRO A 534 62.05 -36.58 -2.93
C PRO A 534 60.90 -37.56 -3.37
N ASP A 535 60.57 -37.49 -4.67
CA ASP A 535 59.66 -38.33 -5.49
C ASP A 535 60.24 -39.72 -5.93
N PRO A 536 59.45 -40.64 -6.56
CA PRO A 536 59.70 -40.97 -7.98
C PRO A 536 58.51 -41.38 -8.91
N ASP A 537 58.40 -40.67 -10.05
CA ASP A 537 57.75 -40.97 -11.37
C ASP A 537 57.97 -42.40 -11.94
N PRO A 538 57.02 -42.97 -12.73
CA PRO A 538 57.29 -43.15 -14.17
C PRO A 538 56.05 -43.07 -15.13
N GLY A 539 55.87 -41.97 -15.88
CA GLY A 539 54.76 -41.75 -16.85
C GLY A 539 55.15 -41.42 -18.31
N LYS A 540 56.01 -40.41 -18.50
CA LYS A 540 56.88 -40.10 -19.68
C LYS A 540 56.35 -40.12 -21.14
N LYS A 541 56.40 -38.94 -21.81
CA LYS A 541 56.68 -38.57 -23.26
C LYS A 541 55.67 -37.56 -23.85
N LYS A 542 55.82 -36.87 -25.01
CA LYS A 542 56.88 -36.29 -25.92
C LYS A 542 56.19 -36.16 -27.32
N GLU A 543 56.39 -35.20 -28.23
CA GLU A 543 57.15 -33.93 -28.37
C GLU A 543 56.62 -33.19 -29.64
N GLY A 544 57.00 -31.97 -30.05
CA GLY A 544 58.08 -31.07 -29.60
C GLY A 544 58.00 -29.67 -30.27
N THR A 545 59.12 -28.94 -30.31
CA THR A 545 59.26 -27.50 -30.64
C THR A 545 59.65 -27.20 -32.09
N ASP A 546 59.67 -25.92 -32.50
CA ASP A 546 60.90 -25.15 -32.84
C ASP A 546 60.59 -23.69 -33.28
N GLU A 547 61.62 -22.86 -33.48
CA GLU A 547 61.60 -21.38 -33.53
C GLU A 547 61.90 -20.79 -34.95
N ASP A 548 62.17 -19.47 -34.99
CA ASP A 548 62.95 -18.69 -35.99
C ASP A 548 62.36 -18.23 -37.37
N ASP A 549 61.89 -16.98 -37.37
CA ASP A 549 62.51 -15.78 -38.00
C ASP A 549 62.40 -15.46 -39.53
N HIS A 550 62.57 -14.15 -39.82
CA HIS A 550 62.97 -13.44 -41.06
C HIS A 550 61.95 -13.09 -42.20
N ASP A 551 61.44 -11.84 -42.09
CA ASP A 551 61.84 -10.68 -42.94
C ASP A 551 60.95 -10.10 -44.08
N ASN A 552 60.97 -8.75 -44.10
CA ASN A 552 60.82 -7.74 -45.17
C ASN A 552 59.48 -7.36 -45.89
N GLY A 553 59.14 -6.07 -45.71
CA GLY A 553 58.69 -5.15 -46.78
C GLY A 553 57.18 -4.93 -46.99
N GLY A 554 56.66 -3.71 -47.22
CA GLY A 554 57.31 -2.38 -47.18
C GLY A 554 56.49 -1.25 -47.85
N SER A 555 56.68 0.01 -47.40
CA SER A 555 56.02 1.27 -47.85
C SER A 555 54.52 1.38 -47.52
N LYS A 556 53.98 2.40 -46.82
CA LYS A 556 54.09 3.89 -46.87
C LYS A 556 53.51 4.55 -48.13
N GLY A 557 52.47 5.39 -47.93
CA GLY A 557 52.61 6.84 -48.16
C GLY A 557 51.46 7.62 -48.83
N LYS A 558 51.02 8.70 -48.15
CA LYS A 558 50.26 9.89 -48.64
C LYS A 558 48.78 9.66 -49.06
N SER A 559 47.76 10.47 -48.70
CA SER A 559 47.57 11.91 -48.36
C SER A 559 47.23 12.83 -49.56
N GLY A 560 46.05 13.47 -49.55
CA GLY A 560 45.68 14.51 -50.52
C GLY A 560 44.21 15.01 -50.46
N GLU A 561 44.01 16.10 -49.72
CA GLU A 561 43.12 17.28 -49.96
C GLU A 561 41.71 17.16 -50.60
N THR A 562 40.76 17.90 -50.02
CA THR A 562 39.44 18.29 -50.59
C THR A 562 39.57 19.42 -51.61
N PRO A 563 38.60 19.61 -52.52
CA PRO A 563 37.67 20.75 -52.35
C PRO A 563 36.23 20.56 -52.91
N LYS A 564 35.33 21.52 -52.59
CA LYS A 564 33.92 21.63 -53.04
C LYS A 564 33.76 22.71 -54.12
N PRO A 565 33.01 22.46 -55.22
CA PRO A 565 31.84 23.30 -55.61
C PRO A 565 30.76 22.53 -56.44
N SER A 566 29.62 23.09 -56.89
CA SER A 566 28.61 24.00 -56.30
C SER A 566 27.37 24.11 -57.24
N GLU A 567 26.19 24.42 -56.68
CA GLU A 567 24.96 24.98 -57.32
C GLU A 567 24.19 24.23 -58.45
N GLY A 568 22.86 24.44 -58.50
CA GLY A 568 21.97 23.99 -59.60
C GLY A 568 20.46 23.96 -59.30
N ASP A 569 19.80 25.12 -59.19
CA ASP A 569 18.31 25.27 -59.15
C ASP A 569 17.75 25.68 -60.53
N PRO A 570 16.50 25.31 -60.92
CA PRO A 570 15.41 26.32 -60.91
C PRO A 570 13.96 25.78 -60.74
N GLY A 571 13.03 26.57 -60.16
CA GLY A 571 11.61 26.46 -60.56
C GLY A 571 10.46 27.03 -59.68
N GLU A 572 10.39 28.34 -59.42
CA GLU A 572 9.24 29.00 -58.76
C GLU A 572 8.01 29.21 -59.69
N LYS A 573 6.78 29.15 -59.15
CA LYS A 573 5.59 29.89 -59.66
C LYS A 573 4.56 30.26 -58.57
N THR A 574 4.13 31.52 -58.61
CA THR A 574 3.10 32.16 -57.76
C THR A 574 1.83 32.51 -58.55
N ILE A 575 0.69 32.72 -57.86
CA ILE A 575 -0.48 33.54 -58.26
C ILE A 575 -1.10 34.18 -57.00
N ASP A 576 -1.58 35.44 -57.10
CA ASP A 576 -2.16 36.27 -56.04
C ASP A 576 -3.64 36.03 -55.68
N ASP A 577 -4.07 36.60 -54.54
CA ASP A 577 -5.47 36.80 -54.12
C ASP A 577 -6.28 37.76 -55.02
N LYS A 578 -7.61 37.52 -55.15
CA LYS A 578 -8.65 38.55 -54.87
C LYS A 578 -10.13 38.13 -55.02
N GLU A 579 -10.92 38.57 -54.04
CA GLU A 579 -12.28 39.18 -54.17
C GLU A 579 -13.36 38.50 -55.05
N LEU A 580 -14.37 37.85 -54.42
CA LEU A 580 -15.69 38.47 -54.09
C LEU A 580 -16.77 37.50 -53.53
N GLU A 581 -17.66 38.07 -52.71
CA GLU A 581 -19.05 37.69 -52.38
C GLU A 581 -19.42 36.23 -52.02
N VAL A 582 -19.74 36.01 -50.74
CA VAL A 582 -20.66 34.96 -50.28
C VAL A 582 -21.93 35.62 -49.72
N VAL A 583 -23.09 35.12 -50.14
CA VAL A 583 -24.42 35.56 -49.65
C VAL A 583 -24.91 34.59 -48.58
N LYS A 584 -25.62 35.12 -47.57
CA LYS A 584 -26.11 34.39 -46.39
C LYS A 584 -26.94 33.13 -46.68
N GLY A 585 -26.72 32.11 -45.87
CA GLY A 585 -27.67 31.04 -45.51
C GLY A 585 -27.28 30.53 -44.11
N ASP A 586 -28.26 30.30 -43.24
CA ASP A 586 -28.03 30.04 -41.81
C ASP A 586 -27.90 28.54 -41.49
N SER A 587 -26.90 28.14 -40.69
CA SER A 587 -27.04 27.25 -39.52
C SER A 587 -25.68 26.87 -38.90
N GLU A 588 -25.33 27.44 -37.75
CA GLU A 588 -24.34 26.89 -36.82
C GLU A 588 -24.98 26.87 -35.42
N ASP A 589 -25.24 25.67 -34.90
CA ASP A 589 -25.50 25.45 -33.47
C ASP A 589 -24.15 25.14 -32.82
N GLU A 590 -23.56 26.11 -32.12
CA GLU A 590 -22.38 25.86 -31.28
C GLU A 590 -22.75 24.90 -30.14
N LEU A 591 -21.96 23.83 -29.94
CA LEU A 591 -22.15 22.91 -28.83
C LEU A 591 -21.90 23.64 -27.49
N PRO A 592 -22.80 23.54 -26.50
CA PRO A 592 -22.70 24.34 -25.28
C PRO A 592 -21.61 23.80 -24.34
N ASN A 593 -20.62 24.64 -24.01
CA ASN A 593 -19.66 24.37 -22.94
C ASN A 593 -20.39 24.24 -21.58
N THR A 594 -20.62 23.00 -21.15
CA THR A 594 -21.37 22.65 -19.94
C THR A 594 -20.63 23.03 -18.66
N ALA A 595 -19.32 22.75 -18.58
CA ALA A 595 -18.50 23.03 -17.39
C ALA A 595 -18.55 24.50 -16.95
N THR A 596 -18.32 25.45 -17.87
CA THR A 596 -18.32 26.90 -17.58
C THR A 596 -19.68 27.42 -17.12
N ASN A 597 -20.77 26.85 -17.67
CA ASN A 597 -22.14 27.21 -17.28
C ASN A 597 -22.49 26.65 -15.90
N ILE A 598 -22.12 25.41 -15.58
CA ILE A 598 -22.37 24.80 -14.26
C ILE A 598 -21.66 25.61 -13.17
N TYR A 599 -20.39 25.97 -13.37
CA TYR A 599 -19.64 26.79 -12.39
C TYR A 599 -20.27 28.17 -12.18
N SER A 600 -20.73 28.81 -13.26
CA SER A 600 -21.44 30.11 -13.21
C SER A 600 -22.78 30.03 -12.46
N ILE A 601 -23.52 28.93 -12.63
CA ILE A 601 -24.81 28.69 -11.95
C ILE A 601 -24.60 28.39 -10.46
N LEU A 602 -23.60 27.57 -10.11
CA LEU A 602 -23.24 27.27 -8.72
C LEU A 602 -22.79 28.53 -7.97
N LEU A 603 -21.91 29.34 -8.58
CA LEU A 603 -21.46 30.61 -7.99
C LEU A 603 -22.62 31.60 -7.78
N ALA A 604 -23.54 31.71 -8.75
CA ALA A 604 -24.75 32.52 -8.60
C ALA A 604 -25.69 31.99 -7.50
N GLY A 605 -25.83 30.67 -7.36
CA GLY A 605 -26.57 30.03 -6.28
C GLY A 605 -25.97 30.33 -4.90
N LEU A 606 -24.65 30.21 -4.76
CA LEU A 606 -23.92 30.50 -3.53
C LEU A 606 -24.14 31.97 -3.08
N LEU A 607 -24.01 32.91 -4.03
CA LEU A 607 -24.24 34.34 -3.77
C LEU A 607 -25.69 34.64 -3.35
N LEU A 608 -26.68 33.94 -3.90
CA LEU A 608 -28.08 34.06 -3.48
C LEU A 608 -28.33 33.49 -2.08
N ILE A 609 -27.64 32.41 -1.70
CA ILE A 609 -27.70 31.84 -0.35
C ILE A 609 -27.11 32.83 0.67
N PHE A 610 -25.93 33.41 0.39
CA PHE A 610 -25.32 34.44 1.25
C PHE A 610 -26.21 35.69 1.37
N ALA A 611 -26.79 36.19 0.27
CA ALA A 611 -27.72 37.31 0.29
C ALA A 611 -29.00 37.00 1.11
N GLY A 612 -29.54 35.78 1.00
CA GLY A 612 -30.67 35.29 1.79
C GLY A 612 -30.37 35.21 3.29
N GLY A 613 -29.22 34.62 3.65
CA GLY A 613 -28.75 34.54 5.04
C GLY A 613 -28.56 35.92 5.68
N LEU A 614 -27.95 36.86 4.95
CA LEU A 614 -27.75 38.23 5.40
C LEU A 614 -29.09 38.96 5.61
N ALA A 615 -30.06 38.79 4.69
CA ALA A 615 -31.41 39.33 4.83
C ALA A 615 -32.16 38.76 6.06
N ILE A 616 -32.00 37.46 6.35
CA ILE A 616 -32.59 36.81 7.53
C ILE A 616 -31.95 37.34 8.83
N LEU A 617 -30.62 37.53 8.86
CA LEU A 617 -29.92 38.10 10.01
C LEU A 617 -30.35 39.55 10.30
N ILE A 618 -30.45 40.38 9.26
CA ILE A 618 -30.94 41.77 9.37
C ILE A 618 -32.39 41.79 9.87
N ARG A 619 -33.25 40.90 9.35
CA ARG A 619 -34.66 40.80 9.76
C ARG A 619 -34.84 40.26 11.18
N LYS A 620 -33.97 39.35 11.66
CA LYS A 620 -33.95 38.93 13.07
C LYS A 620 -33.55 40.11 13.98
N ARG A 621 -32.54 40.91 13.61
CA ARG A 621 -32.13 42.11 14.36
C ARG A 621 -33.19 43.23 14.39
N SER A 622 -34.08 43.32 13.40
CA SER A 622 -35.15 44.33 13.37
C SER A 622 -36.44 43.92 14.10
N VAL A 623 -36.47 42.77 14.78
CA VAL A 623 -37.61 42.28 15.58
C VAL A 623 -37.24 42.16 17.08
N ALA A 624 -35.99 42.47 17.42
CA ALA A 624 -35.45 42.40 18.78
C ALA A 624 -35.17 43.80 19.41
N ASN A 625 -35.85 44.85 18.92
CA ASN A 625 -35.85 46.23 19.44
C ASN A 625 -37.29 46.78 19.44
#